data_AF-A0A9W8YA66-F1
#
_entry.id   AF-A0A9W8YA66-F1
#
_cell.length_a   1.000
_cell.length_b   1.000
_cell.length_c   1.000
_cell.angle_alpha   90.00
_cell.angle_beta   90.00
_cell.angle_gamma   90.00
#
_symmetry.space_group_name_H-M   'P 1'
#
loop_
_entity.id
_entity.type
_entity.pdbx_description
1 polymer ?
#
loop_
_entity_poly.entity_id
_entity_poly.type
_entity_poly.pdbx_seq_one_letter_code
_entity_poly.pdbx_strand_id
1 'polypeptide(L)'
;MADTPLDEKTLFTLRSAVGANRERLRQGIDGLREIHDRWKGSNGTSINLIAQLTALKSSLENMQEWLKYEVHNLHPQLLSDLDVLMTSCGLLVRHLHALNARLKQPDHDAVDFAIKLKYAVGSRSMERLRKVAQRQNDAVSLLLAACKCHALAQRKILLYKSRQIRNEDASSLKTLARSTRWNGGCMRVLTQVSRMIQCLRFMFHLKLKRSTPERGPTPTGEEYDHAAAANRSEAIDRALAEEATALRRETKLVLVGQVNSGKELIMHQMKVLYAEGYYPMEERMTFRYAVRSTIWVLVHAIIDLLKDTGVPLTPKLNQDFAILLHEVETADMQRITPAAIKAVENIWTSPEFSALYIRNFEIDFPQYAPYFAQELPRIANADYVPSEADIMRLNQSMGGIKELRFSWDELDVHLFNINGFIPDQFRKRWFHQLEGASSLVYTVDVSLYDRPYLGHSTESQLLDDFATFESWVSSPKFANSSIILLLNNFTRFREKLQYSPLATFFPDYRPGESDPETSARQYILRRFKEVNRNQLSIYSFWVDLDMSENQHLYAALKKTLQRIQQRKARNEVWNESMSSMGSRSRSASGLTSMLSPSRSFSNKRAGTDSSRVISPVQSDGTEKS
;
A
#
# COMPACT_ATOMS: atom_id res chain seq x y z
N MET A 1 9.70 52.19 -0.76
CA MET A 1 10.36 51.42 -1.84
C MET A 1 9.48 51.53 -3.07
N ALA A 2 10.07 51.94 -4.19
CA ALA A 2 9.41 52.55 -5.34
C ALA A 2 8.35 51.66 -6.02
N ASP A 3 7.17 52.26 -6.28
CA ASP A 3 6.22 51.79 -7.28
C ASP A 3 6.91 51.78 -8.65
N THR A 4 7.28 50.58 -9.09
CA THR A 4 7.74 50.35 -10.46
C THR A 4 6.48 50.26 -11.32
N PRO A 5 6.29 51.12 -12.34
CA PRO A 5 5.15 51.00 -13.22
C PRO A 5 5.17 49.61 -13.86
N LEU A 6 4.05 48.90 -13.79
CA LEU A 6 3.89 47.60 -14.43
C LEU A 6 4.32 47.69 -15.89
N ASP A 7 5.24 46.83 -16.31
CA ASP A 7 5.75 46.78 -17.68
C ASP A 7 4.62 46.40 -18.65
N GLU A 8 3.95 47.39 -19.26
CA GLU A 8 2.81 47.22 -20.17
C GLU A 8 3.10 46.20 -21.28
N LYS A 9 4.38 46.07 -21.65
CA LYS A 9 4.89 45.08 -22.59
C LYS A 9 4.66 43.65 -22.12
N THR A 10 4.89 43.35 -20.83
CA THR A 10 4.66 42.02 -20.24
C THR A 10 3.17 41.64 -20.23
N LEU A 11 2.31 42.60 -19.88
CA LEU A 11 0.86 42.42 -19.92
C LEU A 11 0.36 42.14 -21.33
N PHE A 12 0.87 42.87 -22.33
CA PHE A 12 0.55 42.66 -23.73
C PHE A 12 0.99 41.26 -24.22
N THR A 13 2.21 40.83 -23.85
CA THR A 13 2.71 39.49 -24.20
C THR A 13 1.87 38.38 -23.59
N LEU A 14 1.44 38.55 -22.33
CA LEU A 14 0.61 37.60 -21.61
C LEU A 14 -0.79 37.49 -22.22
N ARG A 15 -1.42 38.62 -22.53
CA ARG A 15 -2.73 38.68 -23.20
C ARG A 15 -2.68 38.01 -24.59
N SER A 16 -1.59 38.23 -25.32
CA SER A 16 -1.34 37.56 -26.61
C SER A 16 -1.15 36.04 -26.42
N ALA A 17 -0.40 35.61 -25.40
CA ALA A 17 -0.18 34.20 -25.08
C ALA A 17 -1.48 33.46 -24.69
N VAL A 18 -2.32 34.08 -23.86
CA VAL A 18 -3.65 33.55 -23.49
C VAL A 18 -4.52 33.37 -24.73
N GLY A 19 -4.61 34.40 -25.58
CA GLY A 19 -5.38 34.36 -26.83
C GLY A 19 -4.89 33.29 -27.81
N ALA A 20 -3.57 33.18 -27.98
CA ALA A 20 -2.95 32.18 -28.86
C ALA A 20 -3.17 30.75 -28.34
N ASN A 21 -3.05 30.52 -27.03
CA ASN A 21 -3.30 29.21 -26.43
C ASN A 21 -4.76 28.81 -26.54
N ARG A 22 -5.70 29.74 -26.30
CA ARG A 22 -7.14 29.52 -26.48
C ARG A 22 -7.48 29.09 -27.90
N GLU A 23 -6.94 29.80 -28.90
CA GLU A 23 -7.22 29.51 -30.31
C GLU A 23 -6.64 28.16 -30.73
N ARG A 24 -5.43 27.83 -30.28
CA ARG A 24 -4.84 26.51 -30.53
C ARG A 24 -5.57 25.39 -29.78
N LEU A 25 -6.12 25.64 -28.60
CA LEU A 25 -7.00 24.71 -27.88
C LEU A 25 -8.28 24.43 -28.66
N ARG A 26 -8.91 25.47 -29.23
CA ARG A 26 -10.07 25.33 -30.12
C ARG A 26 -9.78 24.38 -31.29
N GLN A 27 -8.69 24.64 -32.03
CA GLN A 27 -8.26 23.78 -33.14
C GLN A 27 -7.94 22.34 -32.70
N GLY A 28 -7.37 22.16 -31.50
CA GLY A 28 -7.09 20.85 -30.92
C GLY A 28 -8.37 20.08 -30.54
N ILE A 29 -9.38 20.78 -30.01
CA ILE A 29 -10.70 20.21 -29.67
C ILE A 29 -11.45 19.80 -30.94
N ASP A 30 -11.46 20.64 -31.96
CA ASP A 30 -12.13 20.35 -33.24
C ASP A 30 -11.49 19.14 -33.93
N GLY A 31 -10.15 19.04 -33.90
CA GLY A 31 -9.44 17.86 -34.41
C GLY A 31 -9.75 16.57 -33.64
N LEU A 32 -9.97 16.63 -32.33
CA LEU A 32 -10.38 15.47 -31.52
C LEU A 32 -11.83 15.07 -31.77
N ARG A 33 -12.74 16.04 -31.98
CA ARG A 33 -14.14 15.77 -32.31
C ARG A 33 -14.26 15.06 -33.65
N GLU A 34 -13.54 15.52 -34.67
CA GLU A 34 -13.50 14.87 -35.99
C GLU A 34 -12.98 13.43 -35.91
N ILE A 35 -11.98 13.17 -35.06
CA ILE A 35 -11.52 11.80 -34.81
C ILE A 35 -12.62 11.00 -34.08
N HIS A 36 -13.22 11.56 -33.03
CA HIS A 36 -14.25 10.87 -32.26
C HIS A 36 -15.48 10.48 -33.11
N ASP A 37 -15.97 11.38 -33.95
CA ASP A 37 -17.15 11.14 -34.80
C ASP A 37 -16.91 10.04 -35.85
N ARG A 38 -15.66 9.88 -36.30
CA ARG A 38 -15.24 8.78 -37.18
C ARG A 38 -15.18 7.42 -36.46
N TRP A 39 -15.03 7.40 -35.14
CA TRP A 39 -14.89 6.20 -34.31
C TRP A 39 -16.10 6.04 -33.37
N LYS A 40 -17.26 5.71 -33.95
CA LYS A 40 -18.57 5.64 -33.25
C LYS A 40 -18.73 4.45 -32.28
N GLY A 41 -17.66 3.71 -32.00
CA GLY A 41 -17.68 2.51 -31.16
C GLY A 41 -16.56 2.52 -30.12
N SER A 42 -16.93 2.64 -28.84
CA SER A 42 -16.10 2.30 -27.67
C SER A 42 -14.89 3.22 -27.42
N ASN A 43 -15.09 4.37 -26.76
CA ASN A 43 -14.26 4.83 -25.62
C ASN A 43 -14.77 6.18 -25.08
N GLY A 44 -15.26 6.21 -23.83
CA GLY A 44 -15.64 7.45 -23.14
C GLY A 44 -14.46 8.41 -22.83
N THR A 45 -13.22 7.96 -23.06
CA THR A 45 -12.01 8.73 -22.74
C THR A 45 -11.81 9.96 -23.63
N SER A 46 -12.18 9.90 -24.92
CA SER A 46 -12.08 11.06 -25.82
C SER A 46 -13.12 12.12 -25.49
N ILE A 47 -14.34 11.71 -25.14
CA ILE A 47 -15.43 12.60 -24.70
C ILE A 47 -15.03 13.33 -23.41
N ASN A 48 -14.52 12.58 -22.43
CA ASN A 48 -14.06 13.14 -21.16
C ASN A 48 -12.89 14.11 -21.33
N LEU A 49 -11.96 13.81 -22.25
CA LEU A 49 -10.87 14.73 -22.60
C LEU A 49 -11.41 16.00 -23.29
N ILE A 50 -12.33 15.87 -24.25
CA ILE A 50 -12.95 17.00 -24.94
C ILE A 50 -13.68 17.91 -23.93
N ALA A 51 -14.40 17.33 -22.97
CA ALA A 51 -15.08 18.08 -21.92
C ALA A 51 -14.08 18.91 -21.09
N GLN A 52 -12.99 18.30 -20.63
CA GLN A 52 -11.97 18.99 -19.82
C GLN A 52 -11.21 20.08 -20.60
N LEU A 53 -10.90 19.84 -21.88
CA LEU A 53 -10.28 20.86 -22.75
C LEU A 53 -11.25 22.02 -23.04
N THR A 54 -12.54 21.74 -23.16
CA THR A 54 -13.58 22.77 -23.35
C THR A 54 -13.73 23.63 -22.09
N ALA A 55 -13.70 23.02 -20.90
CA ALA A 55 -13.68 23.75 -19.63
C ALA A 55 -12.45 24.65 -19.50
N LEU A 56 -11.25 24.11 -19.80
CA LEU A 56 -10.02 24.89 -19.80
C LEU A 56 -10.08 26.08 -20.78
N LYS A 57 -10.62 25.87 -21.98
CA LYS A 57 -10.82 26.94 -22.98
C LYS A 57 -11.71 28.04 -22.42
N SER A 58 -12.83 27.70 -21.77
CA SER A 58 -13.74 28.68 -21.16
C SER A 58 -13.08 29.44 -20.01
N SER A 59 -12.28 28.77 -19.17
CA SER A 59 -11.51 29.44 -18.11
C SER A 59 -10.47 30.41 -18.67
N LEU A 60 -9.83 30.09 -19.80
CA LEU A 60 -8.93 31.02 -20.51
C LEU A 60 -9.69 32.19 -21.16
N GLU A 61 -10.93 31.99 -21.61
CA GLU A 61 -11.80 33.06 -22.11
C GLU A 61 -12.12 34.06 -20.99
N ASN A 62 -12.55 33.57 -19.83
CA ASN A 62 -12.83 34.40 -18.65
C ASN A 62 -11.57 35.18 -18.18
N MET A 63 -10.40 34.53 -18.23
CA MET A 63 -9.13 35.15 -17.89
C MET A 63 -8.71 36.22 -18.91
N GLN A 64 -8.96 35.98 -20.20
CA GLN A 64 -8.70 36.95 -21.26
C GLN A 64 -9.61 38.17 -21.16
N GLU A 65 -10.87 37.98 -20.80
CA GLU A 65 -11.81 39.09 -20.54
C GLU A 65 -11.38 39.88 -19.31
N TRP A 66 -11.04 39.22 -18.20
CA TRP A 66 -10.56 39.91 -17.01
C TRP A 66 -9.30 40.76 -17.27
N LEU A 67 -8.33 40.22 -18.02
CA LEU A 67 -7.12 40.94 -18.45
C LEU A 67 -7.40 42.15 -19.37
N LYS A 68 -8.61 42.29 -19.94
CA LYS A 68 -9.01 43.47 -20.71
C LYS A 68 -9.52 44.61 -19.83
N TYR A 69 -10.15 44.32 -18.70
CA TYR A 69 -10.88 45.29 -17.89
C TYR A 69 -10.11 45.77 -16.64
N GLU A 70 -9.27 44.94 -16.02
CA GLU A 70 -8.55 45.29 -14.77
C GLU A 70 -7.03 45.36 -14.94
N VAL A 71 -6.57 46.38 -15.68
CA VAL A 71 -5.14 46.57 -15.97
C VAL A 71 -4.37 47.31 -14.85
N HIS A 72 -5.07 48.07 -14.00
CA HIS A 72 -4.44 49.15 -13.23
C HIS A 72 -3.87 48.75 -11.85
N ASN A 73 -4.02 47.51 -11.38
CA ASN A 73 -3.50 47.06 -10.06
C ASN A 73 -3.13 45.57 -10.03
N LEU A 74 -2.37 45.10 -11.02
CA LEU A 74 -1.89 43.72 -11.07
C LEU A 74 -0.62 43.56 -10.24
N HIS A 75 -0.65 42.67 -9.24
CA HIS A 75 0.54 42.40 -8.40
C HIS A 75 1.63 41.69 -9.25
N PRO A 76 2.92 42.09 -9.19
CA PRO A 76 4.00 41.52 -10.01
C PRO A 76 4.14 40.00 -9.90
N GLN A 77 3.89 39.47 -8.70
CA GLN A 77 3.94 38.03 -8.43
C GLN A 77 2.82 37.24 -9.13
N LEU A 78 1.65 37.85 -9.32
CA LEU A 78 0.52 37.23 -10.03
C LEU A 78 0.80 37.16 -11.54
N LEU A 79 1.47 38.18 -12.11
CA LEU A 79 1.92 38.18 -13.50
C LEU A 79 2.92 37.06 -13.80
N SER A 80 3.92 36.89 -12.92
CA SER A 80 4.89 35.79 -13.03
C SER A 80 4.20 34.42 -12.95
N ASP A 81 3.24 34.27 -12.03
CA ASP A 81 2.49 33.02 -11.89
C ASP A 81 1.60 32.72 -13.12
N LEU A 82 1.07 33.75 -13.78
CA LEU A 82 0.26 33.63 -14.99
C LEU A 82 1.10 33.28 -16.22
N ASP A 83 2.29 33.86 -16.35
CA ASP A 83 3.21 33.59 -17.47
C ASP A 83 3.70 32.13 -17.47
N VAL A 84 4.07 31.61 -16.29
CA VAL A 84 4.45 30.19 -16.14
C VAL A 84 3.27 29.27 -16.49
N LEU A 85 2.05 29.63 -16.07
CA LEU A 85 0.84 28.88 -16.41
C LEU A 85 0.59 28.88 -17.92
N MET A 86 0.71 30.03 -18.58
CA MET A 86 0.52 30.14 -20.04
C MET A 86 1.56 29.34 -20.82
N THR A 87 2.79 29.27 -20.31
CA THR A 87 3.82 28.41 -20.88
C THR A 87 3.45 26.92 -20.76
N SER A 88 2.90 26.50 -19.61
CA SER A 88 2.43 25.12 -19.41
C SER A 88 1.21 24.75 -20.25
N CYS A 89 0.22 25.65 -20.37
CA CYS A 89 -0.92 25.51 -21.28
C CYS A 89 -0.45 25.38 -22.74
N GLY A 90 0.54 26.17 -23.16
CA GLY A 90 1.13 26.09 -24.49
C GLY A 90 1.79 24.74 -24.77
N LEU A 91 2.42 24.12 -23.76
CA LEU A 91 3.01 22.79 -23.89
C LEU A 91 1.94 21.70 -24.00
N LEU A 92 0.87 21.78 -23.21
CA LEU A 92 -0.29 20.88 -23.30
C LEU A 92 -0.93 20.94 -24.69
N VAL A 93 -1.14 22.14 -25.21
CA VAL A 93 -1.67 22.37 -26.57
C VAL A 93 -0.79 21.73 -27.63
N ARG A 94 0.54 21.85 -27.53
CA ARG A 94 1.47 21.21 -28.48
C ARG A 94 1.37 19.69 -28.44
N HIS A 95 1.23 19.10 -27.25
CA HIS A 95 1.04 17.66 -27.11
C HIS A 95 -0.32 17.18 -27.64
N LEU A 96 -1.37 17.97 -27.46
CA LEU A 96 -2.69 17.71 -28.03
C LEU A 96 -2.67 17.71 -29.56
N HIS A 97 -2.04 18.72 -30.18
CA HIS A 97 -1.86 18.77 -31.63
C HIS A 97 -1.02 17.61 -32.17
N ALA A 98 0.07 17.26 -31.46
CA ALA A 98 0.88 16.09 -31.83
C ALA A 98 0.10 14.77 -31.72
N LEU A 99 -0.81 14.65 -30.77
CA LEU A 99 -1.70 13.49 -30.66
C LEU A 99 -2.71 13.46 -31.82
N ASN A 100 -3.36 14.58 -32.12
CA ASN A 100 -4.29 14.69 -33.24
C ASN A 100 -3.62 14.36 -34.58
N ALA A 101 -2.43 14.87 -34.84
CA ALA A 101 -1.68 14.60 -36.07
C ALA A 101 -1.28 13.12 -36.19
N ARG A 102 -1.04 12.41 -35.08
CA ARG A 102 -0.71 10.97 -35.09
C ARG A 102 -1.93 10.09 -35.30
N LEU A 103 -3.09 10.54 -34.82
CA LEU A 103 -4.36 9.84 -34.94
C LEU A 103 -5.05 10.09 -36.30
N LYS A 104 -4.84 11.26 -36.92
CA LYS A 104 -5.27 11.56 -38.30
C LYS A 104 -4.33 10.85 -39.31
N GLN A 105 -4.75 9.72 -39.87
CA GLN A 105 -4.15 9.12 -41.07
C GLN A 105 -5.23 8.81 -42.13
N PRO A 106 -4.91 8.83 -43.43
CA PRO A 106 -5.89 8.86 -44.53
C PRO A 106 -6.05 7.54 -45.31
N ASP A 107 -5.58 6.38 -44.83
CA ASP A 107 -5.68 5.14 -45.61
C ASP A 107 -6.91 4.32 -45.25
N HIS A 108 -7.83 4.23 -46.22
CA HIS A 108 -9.10 3.52 -46.16
C HIS A 108 -8.96 1.98 -46.10
N ASP A 109 -7.73 1.43 -46.17
CA ASP A 109 -7.45 -0.01 -46.38
C ASP A 109 -6.49 -0.65 -45.35
N ALA A 110 -6.33 -0.06 -44.16
CA ALA A 110 -5.52 -0.65 -43.08
C ALA A 110 -6.37 -1.50 -42.12
N VAL A 111 -5.83 -2.66 -41.72
CA VAL A 111 -6.49 -3.70 -40.91
C VAL A 111 -7.06 -3.15 -39.60
N ASP A 112 -8.33 -3.45 -39.33
CA ASP A 112 -9.11 -3.11 -38.13
C ASP A 112 -8.34 -3.26 -36.80
N PHE A 113 -7.47 -4.27 -36.69
CA PHE A 113 -6.72 -4.56 -35.47
C PHE A 113 -5.60 -3.54 -35.17
N ALA A 114 -4.82 -3.15 -36.20
CA ALA A 114 -3.73 -2.19 -36.03
C ALA A 114 -4.26 -0.79 -35.68
N ILE A 115 -5.41 -0.43 -36.24
CA ILE A 115 -6.06 0.83 -35.96
C ILE A 115 -6.70 0.83 -34.56
N LYS A 116 -7.37 -0.26 -34.15
CA LYS A 116 -7.86 -0.44 -32.76
C LYS A 116 -6.74 -0.37 -31.73
N LEU A 117 -5.59 -1.01 -31.99
CA LEU A 117 -4.44 -0.97 -31.09
C LEU A 117 -3.80 0.42 -31.03
N LYS A 118 -3.71 1.12 -32.17
CA LYS A 118 -3.24 2.52 -32.24
C LYS A 118 -4.17 3.46 -31.45
N TYR A 119 -5.49 3.25 -31.53
CA TYR A 119 -6.48 3.98 -30.75
C TYR A 119 -6.42 3.64 -29.25
N ALA A 120 -6.18 2.38 -28.88
CA ALA A 120 -5.98 1.97 -27.48
C ALA A 120 -4.71 2.58 -26.85
N VAL A 121 -3.60 2.60 -27.59
CA VAL A 121 -2.38 3.31 -27.19
C VAL A 121 -2.63 4.83 -27.12
N GLY A 122 -3.44 5.36 -28.04
CA GLY A 122 -3.92 6.74 -28.02
C GLY A 122 -4.78 7.07 -26.79
N SER A 123 -5.67 6.17 -26.37
CA SER A 123 -6.57 6.34 -25.22
C SER A 123 -5.79 6.52 -23.90
N ARG A 124 -4.71 5.76 -23.70
CA ARG A 124 -3.79 5.96 -22.56
C ARG A 124 -3.13 7.34 -22.58
N SER A 125 -2.77 7.85 -23.75
CA SER A 125 -2.25 9.21 -23.90
C SER A 125 -3.33 10.28 -23.70
N MET A 126 -4.56 10.04 -24.14
CA MET A 126 -5.72 10.91 -23.92
C MET A 126 -6.04 11.05 -22.42
N GLU A 127 -6.02 9.95 -21.67
CA GLU A 127 -6.29 9.95 -20.22
C GLU A 127 -5.22 10.74 -19.45
N ARG A 128 -3.96 10.65 -19.87
CA ARG A 128 -2.87 11.46 -19.28
C ARG A 128 -3.02 12.93 -19.60
N LEU A 129 -3.40 13.27 -20.85
CA LEU A 129 -3.70 14.66 -21.23
C LEU A 129 -4.94 15.19 -20.49
N ARG A 130 -5.93 14.34 -20.20
CA ARG A 130 -7.14 14.70 -19.45
C ARG A 130 -6.78 15.16 -18.04
N LYS A 131 -5.96 14.38 -17.33
CA LYS A 131 -5.51 14.73 -15.97
C LYS A 131 -4.74 16.05 -15.94
N VAL A 132 -3.89 16.32 -16.93
CA VAL A 132 -3.18 17.60 -17.02
C VAL A 132 -4.11 18.75 -17.42
N ALA A 133 -5.05 18.54 -18.34
CA ALA A 133 -6.05 19.55 -18.71
C ALA A 133 -6.93 19.95 -17.52
N GLN A 134 -7.34 18.98 -16.70
CA GLN A 134 -8.11 19.21 -15.48
C GLN A 134 -7.33 20.05 -14.46
N ARG A 135 -6.09 19.68 -14.14
CA ARG A 135 -5.25 20.43 -13.19
C ARG A 135 -4.94 21.85 -13.67
N GLN A 136 -4.70 22.01 -14.97
CA GLN A 136 -4.52 23.34 -15.58
C GLN A 136 -5.79 24.18 -15.47
N ASN A 137 -6.97 23.59 -15.65
CA ASN A 137 -8.25 24.28 -15.47
C ASN A 137 -8.46 24.73 -14.03
N ASP A 138 -8.11 23.87 -13.06
CA ASP A 138 -8.18 24.19 -11.63
C ASP A 138 -7.20 25.32 -11.27
N ALA A 139 -5.98 25.28 -11.82
CA ALA A 139 -4.97 26.32 -11.61
C ALA A 139 -5.37 27.68 -12.21
N VAL A 140 -5.93 27.70 -13.42
CA VAL A 140 -6.49 28.91 -14.07
C VAL A 140 -7.65 29.46 -13.23
N SER A 141 -8.54 28.59 -12.73
CA SER A 141 -9.70 28.98 -11.92
C SER A 141 -9.30 29.55 -10.56
N LEU A 142 -8.31 28.94 -9.90
CA LEU A 142 -7.77 29.42 -8.63
C LEU A 142 -7.04 30.76 -8.78
N LEU A 143 -6.33 30.96 -9.88
CA LEU A 143 -5.69 32.25 -10.17
C LEU A 143 -6.73 33.33 -10.46
N LEU A 144 -7.78 32.99 -11.21
CA LEU A 144 -8.90 33.91 -11.46
C LEU A 144 -9.65 34.26 -10.17
N ALA A 145 -9.80 33.30 -9.25
CA ALA A 145 -10.35 33.55 -7.91
C ALA A 145 -9.41 34.42 -7.05
N ALA A 146 -8.10 34.19 -7.13
CA ALA A 146 -7.10 35.01 -6.45
C ALA A 146 -7.05 36.45 -7.00
N CYS A 147 -7.36 36.65 -8.28
CA CYS A 147 -7.52 37.97 -8.90
C CYS A 147 -8.74 38.73 -8.36
N LYS A 148 -9.85 38.02 -8.11
CA LYS A 148 -11.11 38.59 -7.62
C LYS A 148 -11.17 38.76 -6.09
N CYS A 149 -10.13 38.34 -5.36
CA CYS A 149 -10.10 38.34 -3.91
C CYS A 149 -9.41 39.61 -3.36
N HIS A 150 -10.15 40.42 -2.60
CA HIS A 150 -9.63 41.66 -1.99
C HIS A 150 -8.90 41.42 -0.66
N ALA A 151 -9.03 40.23 -0.05
CA ALA A 151 -8.38 39.88 1.22
C ALA A 151 -6.98 39.29 1.01
N LEU A 152 -5.95 39.96 1.55
CA LEU A 152 -4.53 39.62 1.35
C LEU A 152 -4.15 38.21 1.84
N ALA A 153 -4.74 37.76 2.96
CA ALA A 153 -4.50 36.43 3.52
C ALA A 153 -5.09 35.30 2.65
N GLN A 154 -6.33 35.46 2.17
CA GLN A 154 -6.99 34.50 1.29
C GLN A 154 -6.30 34.44 -0.08
N ARG A 155 -5.88 35.60 -0.62
CA ARG A 155 -5.09 35.67 -1.85
C ARG A 155 -3.78 34.89 -1.76
N LYS A 156 -3.05 35.00 -0.64
CA LYS A 156 -1.80 34.22 -0.41
C LYS A 156 -2.05 32.71 -0.41
N ILE A 157 -3.13 32.25 0.23
CA ILE A 157 -3.49 30.82 0.29
C ILE A 157 -3.85 30.29 -1.10
N LEU A 158 -4.63 31.05 -1.89
CA LEU A 158 -5.02 30.67 -3.25
C LEU A 158 -3.81 30.62 -4.19
N LEU A 159 -2.89 31.58 -4.08
CA LEU A 159 -1.63 31.59 -4.85
C LEU A 159 -0.73 30.41 -4.48
N TYR A 160 -0.62 30.06 -3.19
CA TYR A 160 0.13 28.89 -2.74
C TYR A 160 -0.45 27.59 -3.32
N LYS A 161 -1.77 27.40 -3.25
CA LYS A 161 -2.45 26.23 -3.82
C LYS A 161 -2.25 26.12 -5.33
N SER A 162 -2.35 27.24 -6.06
CA SER A 162 -2.07 27.27 -7.51
C SER A 162 -0.64 26.84 -7.84
N ARG A 163 0.36 27.25 -7.04
CA ARG A 163 1.76 26.85 -7.23
C ARG A 163 2.01 25.38 -6.98
N GLN A 164 1.36 24.81 -5.96
CA GLN A 164 1.48 23.38 -5.65
C GLN A 164 0.99 22.52 -6.82
N ILE A 165 -0.20 22.85 -7.36
CA ILE A 165 -0.77 22.18 -8.56
C ILE A 165 0.20 22.30 -9.74
N ARG A 166 0.81 23.48 -9.93
CA ARG A 166 1.74 23.73 -11.04
C ARG A 166 3.07 22.96 -10.92
N ASN A 167 3.57 22.75 -9.70
CA ASN A 167 4.78 21.93 -9.48
C ASN A 167 4.53 20.45 -9.81
N GLU A 168 3.35 19.95 -9.46
CA GLU A 168 2.90 18.60 -9.84
C GLU A 168 2.71 18.48 -11.36
N ASP A 169 2.21 19.52 -12.02
CA ASP A 169 2.07 19.57 -13.48
C ASP A 169 3.41 19.57 -14.21
N ALA A 170 4.43 20.26 -13.71
CA ALA A 170 5.77 20.26 -14.32
C ALA A 170 6.40 18.86 -14.32
N SER A 171 6.18 18.07 -13.26
CA SER A 171 6.61 16.66 -13.21
C SER A 171 5.80 15.77 -14.15
N SER A 172 4.49 16.02 -14.27
CA SER A 172 3.57 15.28 -15.13
C SER A 172 3.85 15.54 -16.61
N LEU A 173 4.15 16.78 -16.99
CA LEU A 173 4.54 17.20 -18.34
C LEU A 173 5.89 16.61 -18.78
N LYS A 174 6.88 16.54 -17.87
CA LYS A 174 8.16 15.83 -18.13
C LYS A 174 7.93 14.34 -18.39
N THR A 175 7.00 13.73 -17.66
CA THR A 175 6.62 12.32 -17.82
C THR A 175 5.85 12.08 -19.12
N LEU A 176 4.97 13.00 -19.51
CA LEU A 176 4.28 13.04 -20.81
C LEU A 176 5.27 13.19 -21.98
N ALA A 177 6.28 14.04 -21.87
CA ALA A 177 7.31 14.22 -22.90
C ALA A 177 8.14 12.94 -23.13
N ARG A 178 8.47 12.22 -22.05
CA ARG A 178 9.15 10.91 -22.13
C ARG A 178 8.26 9.83 -22.73
N SER A 179 7.00 9.76 -22.29
CA SER A 179 6.03 8.79 -22.79
C SER A 179 5.62 9.04 -24.25
N THR A 180 5.53 10.29 -24.70
CA THR A 180 5.17 10.62 -26.10
C THR A 180 6.28 10.27 -27.09
N ARG A 181 7.55 10.23 -26.66
CA ARG A 181 8.68 9.67 -27.42
C ARG A 181 8.55 8.15 -27.56
N TRP A 182 8.25 7.45 -26.47
CA TRP A 182 8.13 5.98 -26.48
C TRP A 182 6.88 5.50 -27.23
N ASN A 183 5.73 6.12 -26.97
CA ASN A 183 4.47 5.84 -27.68
C ASN A 183 4.59 6.22 -29.17
N GLY A 184 5.35 7.26 -29.51
CA GLY A 184 5.65 7.62 -30.91
C GLY A 184 6.61 6.66 -31.62
N GLY A 185 7.50 5.99 -30.88
CA GLY A 185 8.28 4.85 -31.39
C GLY A 185 7.39 3.64 -31.64
N CYS A 186 6.55 3.29 -30.67
CA CYS A 186 5.60 2.17 -30.78
C CYS A 186 4.60 2.35 -31.94
N MET A 187 4.00 3.53 -32.10
CA MET A 187 3.10 3.79 -33.23
C MET A 187 3.79 3.74 -34.61
N ARG A 188 5.08 4.10 -34.69
CA ARG A 188 5.88 3.97 -35.94
C ARG A 188 6.22 2.52 -36.26
N VAL A 189 6.57 1.74 -35.24
CA VAL A 189 6.78 0.29 -35.39
C VAL A 189 5.47 -0.37 -35.81
N LEU A 190 4.32 0.02 -35.23
CA LEU A 190 3.01 -0.51 -35.60
C LEU A 190 2.60 -0.15 -37.04
N THR A 191 2.87 1.06 -37.53
CA THR A 191 2.64 1.39 -38.95
C THR A 191 3.59 0.65 -39.89
N GLN A 192 4.83 0.41 -39.48
CA GLN A 192 5.80 -0.38 -40.25
C GLN A 192 5.40 -1.87 -40.31
N VAL A 193 4.94 -2.42 -39.19
CA VAL A 193 4.37 -3.78 -39.09
C VAL A 193 3.08 -3.88 -39.91
N SER A 194 2.22 -2.86 -39.91
CA SER A 194 1.01 -2.83 -40.75
C SER A 194 1.34 -2.89 -42.25
N ARG A 195 2.35 -2.16 -42.71
CA ARG A 195 2.83 -2.23 -44.11
C ARG A 195 3.42 -3.59 -44.45
N MET A 196 4.14 -4.20 -43.52
CA MET A 196 4.70 -5.55 -43.68
C MET A 196 3.59 -6.61 -43.78
N ILE A 197 2.54 -6.50 -42.97
CA ILE A 197 1.37 -7.38 -43.01
C ILE A 197 0.57 -7.21 -44.30
N GLN A 198 0.40 -5.98 -44.81
CA GLN A 198 -0.23 -5.74 -46.12
C GLN A 198 0.59 -6.35 -47.27
N CYS A 199 1.92 -6.25 -47.22
CA CYS A 199 2.81 -6.89 -48.18
C CYS A 199 2.68 -8.42 -48.14
N LEU A 200 2.66 -9.01 -46.94
CA LEU A 200 2.43 -10.44 -46.74
C LEU A 200 1.04 -10.89 -47.24
N ARG A 201 -0.01 -10.08 -47.04
CA ARG A 201 -1.37 -10.35 -47.54
C ARG A 201 -1.45 -10.27 -49.06
N PHE A 202 -0.77 -9.30 -49.69
CA PHE A 202 -0.68 -9.21 -51.15
C PHE A 202 0.01 -10.44 -51.74
N MET A 203 1.12 -10.87 -51.13
CA MET A 203 1.81 -12.12 -51.48
C MET A 203 0.93 -13.35 -51.28
N PHE A 204 0.13 -13.38 -50.21
CA PHE A 204 -0.82 -14.46 -49.90
C PHE A 204 -1.99 -14.49 -50.89
N HIS A 205 -2.53 -13.32 -51.28
CA HIS A 205 -3.61 -13.21 -52.26
C HIS A 205 -3.15 -13.58 -53.68
N LEU A 206 -1.89 -13.28 -54.03
CA LEU A 206 -1.23 -13.75 -55.26
C LEU A 206 -1.06 -15.27 -55.26
N LYS A 207 -0.78 -15.88 -54.10
CA LYS A 207 -0.75 -17.35 -53.93
C LYS A 207 -2.14 -17.98 -54.03
N LEU A 208 -3.17 -17.35 -53.46
CA LEU A 208 -4.57 -17.81 -53.54
C LEU A 208 -5.17 -17.68 -54.94
N LYS A 209 -4.84 -16.64 -55.71
CA LYS A 209 -5.25 -16.53 -57.12
C LYS A 209 -4.63 -17.58 -58.05
N ARG A 210 -3.57 -18.28 -57.60
CA ARG A 210 -2.97 -19.41 -58.31
C ARG A 210 -3.57 -20.77 -57.97
N SER A 211 -4.46 -20.84 -56.97
CA SER A 211 -5.07 -22.10 -56.54
C SER A 211 -6.58 -22.01 -56.70
N THR A 212 -7.10 -22.60 -57.77
CA THR A 212 -8.54 -22.85 -57.96
C THR A 212 -9.11 -23.68 -56.80
N PRO A 213 -10.33 -23.40 -56.31
CA PRO A 213 -10.83 -23.99 -55.07
C PRO A 213 -11.50 -25.34 -55.33
N GLU A 214 -11.03 -26.40 -54.69
CA GLU A 214 -11.89 -27.54 -54.36
C GLU A 214 -12.58 -27.25 -53.01
N ARG A 215 -13.91 -27.35 -53.01
CA ARG A 215 -14.79 -27.17 -51.85
C ARG A 215 -14.54 -28.29 -50.83
N GLY A 216 -13.93 -27.96 -49.70
CA GLY A 216 -14.14 -28.70 -48.45
C GLY A 216 -15.49 -28.30 -47.80
N PRO A 217 -16.13 -29.17 -47.02
CA PRO A 217 -17.43 -28.89 -46.43
C PRO A 217 -17.35 -27.74 -45.41
N THR A 218 -18.41 -26.94 -45.34
CA THR A 218 -18.57 -25.85 -44.37
C THR A 218 -18.60 -26.40 -42.93
N PRO A 219 -17.86 -25.82 -41.99
CA PRO A 219 -17.79 -26.31 -40.61
C PRO A 219 -19.16 -26.25 -39.93
N THR A 220 -19.53 -27.32 -39.22
CA THR A 220 -20.80 -27.47 -38.50
C THR A 220 -20.86 -26.54 -37.28
N GLY A 221 -22.07 -26.16 -36.82
CA GLY A 221 -22.25 -25.24 -35.68
C GLY A 221 -21.51 -25.68 -34.40
N GLU A 222 -21.36 -26.99 -34.19
CA GLU A 222 -20.59 -27.56 -33.08
C GLU A 222 -19.08 -27.26 -33.17
N GLU A 223 -18.51 -27.14 -34.37
CA GLU A 223 -17.10 -26.77 -34.56
C GLU A 223 -16.86 -25.29 -34.27
N TYR A 224 -17.85 -24.43 -34.56
CA TYR A 224 -17.82 -23.02 -34.16
C TYR A 224 -17.87 -22.86 -32.64
N ASP A 225 -18.71 -23.63 -31.96
CA ASP A 225 -18.81 -23.62 -30.49
C ASP A 225 -17.53 -24.18 -29.85
N HIS A 226 -16.94 -25.24 -30.41
CA HIS A 226 -15.64 -25.76 -29.97
C HIS A 226 -14.50 -24.75 -30.15
N ALA A 227 -14.47 -24.05 -31.29
CA ALA A 227 -13.48 -23.00 -31.54
C ALA A 227 -13.68 -21.77 -30.63
N ALA A 228 -14.92 -21.40 -30.34
CA ALA A 228 -15.25 -20.34 -29.39
C ALA A 228 -14.85 -20.73 -27.95
N ALA A 229 -15.08 -21.98 -27.54
CA ALA A 229 -14.65 -22.51 -26.25
C ALA A 229 -13.12 -22.55 -26.13
N ALA A 230 -12.42 -22.99 -27.17
CA ALA A 230 -10.95 -23.00 -27.20
C ALA A 230 -10.36 -21.58 -27.05
N ASN A 231 -10.92 -20.59 -27.76
CA ASN A 231 -10.51 -19.19 -27.63
C ASN A 231 -10.79 -18.61 -26.23
N ARG A 232 -11.90 -19.00 -25.58
CA ARG A 232 -12.19 -18.62 -24.19
C ARG A 232 -11.21 -19.26 -23.22
N SER A 233 -10.89 -20.55 -23.40
CA SER A 233 -9.89 -21.26 -22.59
C SER A 233 -8.53 -20.59 -22.70
N GLU A 234 -8.07 -20.27 -23.91
CA GLU A 234 -6.78 -19.60 -24.12
C GLU A 234 -6.76 -18.19 -23.49
N ALA A 235 -7.89 -17.47 -23.53
CA ALA A 235 -8.00 -16.17 -22.87
C ALA A 235 -7.93 -16.29 -21.33
N ILE A 236 -8.54 -17.33 -20.76
CA ILE A 236 -8.46 -17.64 -19.33
C ILE A 236 -7.03 -18.01 -18.96
N ASP A 237 -6.38 -18.90 -19.72
CA ASP A 237 -5.00 -19.32 -19.47
C ASP A 237 -4.02 -18.14 -19.50
N ARG A 238 -4.23 -17.20 -20.44
CA ARG A 238 -3.45 -15.97 -20.51
C ARG A 238 -3.67 -15.08 -19.29
N ALA A 239 -4.92 -14.90 -18.86
CA ALA A 239 -5.24 -14.12 -17.66
C ALA A 239 -4.64 -14.75 -16.40
N LEU A 240 -4.72 -16.08 -16.26
CA LEU A 240 -4.11 -16.83 -15.16
C LEU A 240 -2.59 -16.70 -15.16
N ALA A 241 -1.95 -16.72 -16.33
CA ALA A 241 -0.50 -16.51 -16.43
C ALA A 241 -0.10 -15.09 -16.00
N GLU A 242 -0.86 -14.07 -16.42
CA GLU A 242 -0.65 -12.69 -15.99
C GLU A 242 -0.83 -12.52 -14.48
N GLU A 243 -1.91 -13.07 -13.91
CA GLU A 243 -2.19 -13.04 -12.48
C GLU A 243 -1.11 -13.79 -11.67
N ALA A 244 -0.65 -14.95 -12.15
CA ALA A 244 0.44 -15.69 -11.52
C ALA A 244 1.74 -14.87 -11.49
N THR A 245 2.04 -14.11 -12.54
CA THR A 245 3.23 -13.22 -12.54
C THR A 245 3.07 -12.03 -11.59
N ALA A 246 1.85 -11.49 -11.46
CA ALA A 246 1.56 -10.43 -10.49
C ALA A 246 1.70 -10.93 -9.05
N LEU A 247 1.11 -12.07 -8.73
CA LEU A 247 1.20 -12.72 -7.41
C LEU A 247 2.64 -13.09 -7.02
N ARG A 248 3.50 -13.42 -8.00
CA ARG A 248 4.94 -13.67 -7.74
C ARG A 248 5.71 -12.39 -7.39
N ARG A 249 5.30 -11.23 -7.93
CA ARG A 249 5.94 -9.93 -7.63
C ARG A 249 5.43 -9.31 -6.33
N GLU A 250 4.29 -9.79 -5.84
CA GLU A 250 3.69 -9.32 -4.59
C GLU A 250 4.58 -9.64 -3.37
N THR A 251 4.86 -8.60 -2.59
CA THR A 251 5.59 -8.68 -1.33
C THR A 251 4.62 -9.00 -0.20
N LYS A 252 4.49 -10.29 0.11
CA LYS A 252 3.69 -10.76 1.24
C LYS A 252 4.38 -10.47 2.58
N LEU A 253 3.68 -9.77 3.46
CA LEU A 253 4.10 -9.44 4.84
C LEU A 253 3.08 -9.99 5.83
N VAL A 254 3.57 -10.60 6.91
CA VAL A 254 2.72 -11.19 7.94
C VAL A 254 2.97 -10.47 9.26
N LEU A 255 1.96 -9.76 9.76
CA LEU A 255 1.99 -9.00 11.00
C LEU A 255 1.44 -9.86 12.15
N VAL A 256 2.28 -10.06 13.17
CA VAL A 256 2.05 -10.95 14.32
C VAL A 256 2.62 -10.33 15.59
N GLY A 257 2.15 -10.80 16.75
CA GLY A 257 2.52 -10.25 18.06
C GLY A 257 1.36 -10.39 19.05
N GLN A 258 1.66 -10.21 20.34
CA GLN A 258 0.66 -10.27 21.41
C GLN A 258 -0.44 -9.20 21.29
N VAL A 259 -1.52 -9.38 22.04
CA VAL A 259 -2.60 -8.38 22.15
C VAL A 259 -1.99 -7.05 22.61
N ASN A 260 -2.46 -5.92 22.07
CA ASN A 260 -1.97 -4.57 22.39
C ASN A 260 -0.52 -4.23 21.99
N SER A 261 0.16 -5.09 21.22
CA SER A 261 1.53 -4.81 20.73
C SER A 261 1.64 -3.72 19.65
N GLY A 262 0.51 -3.17 19.16
CA GLY A 262 0.47 -2.11 18.15
C GLY A 262 0.27 -2.59 16.70
N LYS A 263 -0.11 -3.85 16.47
CA LYS A 263 -0.37 -4.40 15.13
C LYS A 263 -1.49 -3.66 14.40
N GLU A 264 -2.60 -3.47 15.10
CA GLU A 264 -3.77 -2.77 14.60
C GLU A 264 -3.39 -1.37 14.16
N LEU A 265 -2.63 -0.66 15.00
CA LEU A 265 -2.14 0.68 14.71
C LEU A 265 -1.30 0.72 13.43
N ILE A 266 -0.36 -0.22 13.25
CA ILE A 266 0.44 -0.31 12.00
C ILE A 266 -0.47 -0.56 10.80
N MET A 267 -1.42 -1.48 10.91
CA MET A 267 -2.35 -1.79 9.83
C MET A 267 -3.19 -0.57 9.45
N HIS A 268 -3.72 0.14 10.44
CA HIS A 268 -4.48 1.38 10.25
C HIS A 268 -3.62 2.47 9.59
N GLN A 269 -2.41 2.70 10.09
CA GLN A 269 -1.47 3.68 9.52
C GLN A 269 -1.10 3.34 8.07
N MET A 270 -0.84 2.07 7.76
CA MET A 270 -0.57 1.60 6.39
C MET A 270 -1.76 1.85 5.46
N LYS A 271 -2.98 1.56 5.92
CA LYS A 271 -4.20 1.79 5.14
C LYS A 271 -4.38 3.28 4.80
N VAL A 272 -4.23 4.14 5.81
CA VAL A 272 -4.40 5.59 5.67
C VAL A 272 -3.32 6.21 4.79
N LEU A 273 -2.07 5.77 4.93
CA LEU A 273 -0.94 6.35 4.20
C LEU A 273 -0.82 5.85 2.75
N TYR A 274 -1.15 4.58 2.48
CA TYR A 274 -0.77 3.94 1.21
C TYR A 274 -1.89 3.23 0.45
N ALA A 275 -3.03 2.91 1.07
CA ALA A 275 -4.08 2.11 0.42
C ALA A 275 -5.30 2.94 -0.01
N GLU A 276 -6.20 3.25 0.93
CA GLU A 276 -7.55 3.77 0.66
C GLU A 276 -7.76 5.18 1.23
N GLY A 277 -6.73 5.77 1.84
CA GLY A 277 -6.85 7.03 2.55
C GLY A 277 -7.68 6.88 3.83
N TYR A 278 -8.40 7.94 4.19
CA TYR A 278 -9.16 8.00 5.43
C TYR A 278 -10.46 7.18 5.38
N TYR A 279 -10.90 6.67 6.53
CA TYR A 279 -12.15 5.93 6.64
C TYR A 279 -13.36 6.82 6.27
N PRO A 280 -14.30 6.35 5.45
CA PRO A 280 -15.54 7.08 5.20
C PRO A 280 -16.36 7.20 6.48
N MET A 281 -17.19 8.25 6.58
CA MET A 281 -17.96 8.55 7.79
C MET A 281 -18.81 7.36 8.25
N GLU A 282 -19.40 6.62 7.31
CA GLU A 282 -20.21 5.43 7.59
C GLU A 282 -19.41 4.32 8.30
N GLU A 283 -18.19 4.02 7.83
CA GLU A 283 -17.31 3.07 8.52
C GLU A 283 -16.88 3.59 9.89
N ARG A 284 -16.54 4.88 10.02
CA ARG A 284 -16.13 5.45 11.30
C ARG A 284 -17.20 5.31 12.38
N MET A 285 -18.47 5.41 12.01
CA MET A 285 -19.59 5.23 12.94
C MET A 285 -19.65 3.83 13.56
N THR A 286 -19.14 2.79 12.87
CA THR A 286 -19.08 1.44 13.42
C THR A 286 -18.14 1.33 14.63
N PHE A 287 -17.10 2.17 14.70
CA PHE A 287 -16.14 2.20 15.80
C PHE A 287 -16.65 2.98 17.02
N ARG A 288 -17.79 3.68 16.91
CA ARG A 288 -18.30 4.54 17.97
C ARG A 288 -18.53 3.79 19.28
N TYR A 289 -19.08 2.58 19.20
CA TYR A 289 -19.29 1.72 20.37
C TYR A 289 -17.95 1.32 21.01
N ALA A 290 -16.97 0.93 20.20
CA ALA A 290 -15.64 0.53 20.69
C ALA A 290 -14.91 1.68 21.41
N VAL A 291 -14.99 2.91 20.90
CA VAL A 291 -14.41 4.09 21.58
C VAL A 291 -15.08 4.32 22.92
N ARG A 292 -16.41 4.31 22.96
CA ARG A 292 -17.16 4.50 24.22
C ARG A 292 -16.92 3.39 25.22
N SER A 293 -16.81 2.14 24.76
CA SER A 293 -16.43 1.02 25.60
C SER A 293 -15.04 1.22 26.22
N THR A 294 -14.08 1.77 25.48
CA THR A 294 -12.74 2.09 25.99
C THR A 294 -12.79 3.17 27.08
N ILE A 295 -13.70 4.14 26.97
CA ILE A 295 -13.95 5.12 28.04
C ILE A 295 -14.46 4.45 29.31
N TRP A 296 -15.38 3.49 29.21
CA TRP A 296 -15.84 2.76 30.38
C TRP A 296 -14.71 1.99 31.05
N VAL A 297 -13.84 1.33 30.28
CA VAL A 297 -12.64 0.69 30.82
C VAL A 297 -11.75 1.70 31.55
N LEU A 298 -11.58 2.91 31.01
CA LEU A 298 -10.85 3.99 31.68
C LEU A 298 -11.50 4.37 33.01
N VAL A 299 -12.83 4.56 33.04
CA VAL A 299 -13.57 4.91 34.26
C VAL A 299 -13.44 3.82 35.32
N HIS A 300 -13.58 2.55 34.94
CA HIS A 300 -13.35 1.42 35.83
C HIS A 300 -11.93 1.40 36.40
N ALA A 301 -10.91 1.57 35.55
CA ALA A 301 -9.51 1.60 36.00
C ALA A 301 -9.23 2.76 36.98
N ILE A 302 -9.83 3.95 36.76
CA ILE A 302 -9.75 5.07 37.71
C ILE A 302 -10.37 4.68 39.05
N ILE A 303 -11.55 4.04 39.02
CA ILE A 303 -12.26 3.64 40.23
C ILE A 303 -11.45 2.60 41.02
N ASP A 304 -10.97 1.56 40.34
CA ASP A 304 -10.20 0.49 40.96
C ASP A 304 -8.92 1.04 41.58
N LEU A 305 -8.23 1.97 40.90
CA LEU A 305 -7.03 2.61 41.45
C LEU A 305 -7.30 3.39 42.73
N LEU A 306 -8.40 4.13 42.79
CA LEU A 306 -8.78 4.87 43.97
C LEU A 306 -9.23 3.95 45.12
N LYS A 307 -9.93 2.84 44.81
CA LYS A 307 -10.34 1.83 45.79
C LYS A 307 -9.14 1.11 46.41
N ASP A 308 -8.23 0.62 45.59
CA ASP A 308 -7.14 -0.25 46.01
C ASP A 308 -6.06 0.52 46.78
N THR A 309 -5.79 1.76 46.39
CA THR A 309 -4.77 2.59 47.04
C THR A 309 -5.26 3.25 48.33
N GLY A 310 -6.58 3.38 48.51
CA GLY A 310 -7.19 3.92 49.74
C GLY A 310 -6.76 5.34 50.10
N VAL A 311 -6.31 6.14 49.12
CA VAL A 311 -5.78 7.48 49.38
C VAL A 311 -6.91 8.44 49.82
N PRO A 312 -6.70 9.23 50.88
CA PRO A 312 -7.69 10.21 51.32
C PRO A 312 -7.84 11.31 50.26
N LEU A 313 -8.94 11.26 49.51
CA LEU A 313 -9.31 12.30 48.56
C LEU A 313 -9.90 13.52 49.28
N THR A 314 -9.78 14.70 48.67
CA THR A 314 -10.46 15.90 49.16
C THR A 314 -11.99 15.71 49.14
N PRO A 315 -12.77 16.44 49.96
CA PRO A 315 -14.23 16.27 50.02
C PRO A 315 -14.93 16.42 48.66
N LYS A 316 -14.40 17.29 47.79
CA LYS A 316 -14.89 17.49 46.42
C LYS A 316 -14.60 16.27 45.55
N LEU A 317 -13.37 15.75 45.58
CA LEU A 317 -12.98 14.55 44.82
C LEU A 317 -13.69 13.29 45.32
N ASN A 318 -14.00 13.19 46.62
CA ASN A 318 -14.84 12.11 47.16
C ASN A 318 -16.27 12.14 46.59
N GLN A 319 -16.84 13.34 46.41
CA GLN A 319 -18.14 13.48 45.77
C GLN A 319 -18.08 13.07 44.30
N ASP A 320 -17.04 13.50 43.58
CA ASP A 320 -16.80 13.10 42.19
C ASP A 320 -16.60 11.58 42.06
N PHE A 321 -15.86 10.97 42.98
CA PHE A 321 -15.67 9.52 43.04
C PHE A 321 -16.99 8.76 43.30
N ALA A 322 -17.84 9.26 44.22
CA ALA A 322 -19.15 8.68 44.45
C ALA A 322 -20.07 8.77 43.22
N ILE A 323 -19.97 9.87 42.44
CA ILE A 323 -20.68 10.01 41.17
C ILE A 323 -20.22 8.93 40.17
N LEU A 324 -18.92 8.69 40.05
CA LEU A 324 -18.40 7.64 39.16
C LEU A 324 -18.84 6.24 39.57
N LEU A 325 -18.88 5.94 40.88
CA LEU A 325 -19.40 4.67 41.39
C LEU A 325 -20.86 4.46 41.01
N HIS A 326 -21.71 5.46 41.27
CA HIS A 326 -23.13 5.41 40.90
C HIS A 326 -23.31 5.27 39.38
N GLU A 327 -22.51 6.00 38.59
CA GLU A 327 -22.56 5.93 37.13
C GLU A 327 -22.28 4.52 36.61
N VAL A 328 -21.28 3.83 37.18
CA VAL A 328 -20.94 2.45 36.81
C VAL A 328 -22.00 1.45 37.25
N GLU A 329 -22.59 1.63 38.44
CA GLU A 329 -23.64 0.76 38.98
C GLU A 329 -24.98 0.89 38.24
N THR A 330 -25.28 2.08 37.70
CA THR A 330 -26.52 2.36 36.97
C THR A 330 -26.38 2.31 35.44
N ALA A 331 -25.22 1.87 34.94
CA ALA A 331 -24.78 2.12 33.57
C ALA A 331 -25.70 1.53 32.48
N ASP A 332 -26.18 2.42 31.61
CA ASP A 332 -26.39 2.13 30.19
C ASP A 332 -25.06 2.42 29.48
N MET A 333 -24.32 1.37 29.06
CA MET A 333 -23.02 1.51 28.39
C MET A 333 -23.04 2.42 27.16
N GLN A 334 -24.21 2.81 26.65
CA GLN A 334 -24.34 3.72 25.53
C GLN A 334 -24.20 5.21 25.87
N ARG A 335 -24.37 5.63 27.13
CA ARG A 335 -24.37 7.05 27.52
C ARG A 335 -23.56 7.29 28.79
N ILE A 336 -22.79 8.38 28.78
CA ILE A 336 -22.03 8.86 29.94
C ILE A 336 -22.69 10.16 30.38
N THR A 337 -23.07 10.27 31.65
CA THR A 337 -23.73 11.47 32.14
C THR A 337 -22.77 12.67 32.17
N PRO A 338 -23.27 13.91 31.98
CA PRO A 338 -22.44 15.11 32.11
C PRO A 338 -21.78 15.26 33.48
N ALA A 339 -22.38 14.70 34.53
CA ALA A 339 -21.81 14.68 35.87
C ALA A 339 -20.57 13.77 35.93
N ALA A 340 -20.65 12.56 35.35
CA ALA A 340 -19.52 11.65 35.27
C ALA A 340 -18.35 12.23 34.45
N ILE A 341 -18.63 12.95 33.35
CA ILE A 341 -17.57 13.61 32.56
C ILE A 341 -16.76 14.58 33.43
N LYS A 342 -17.43 15.45 34.18
CA LYS A 342 -16.76 16.42 35.08
C LYS A 342 -16.02 15.71 36.21
N ALA A 343 -16.59 14.65 36.76
CA ALA A 343 -15.95 13.86 37.80
C ALA A 343 -14.64 13.23 37.30
N VAL A 344 -14.62 12.63 36.10
CA VAL A 344 -13.38 12.11 35.50
C VAL A 344 -12.37 13.23 35.27
N GLU A 345 -12.79 14.37 34.73
CA GLU A 345 -11.90 15.50 34.47
C GLU A 345 -11.25 16.04 35.75
N ASN A 346 -12.04 16.22 36.82
CA ASN A 346 -11.56 16.68 38.13
C ASN A 346 -10.59 15.68 38.77
N ILE A 347 -10.93 14.38 38.72
CA ILE A 347 -10.08 13.33 39.29
C ILE A 347 -8.79 13.22 38.49
N TRP A 348 -8.85 13.20 37.15
CA TRP A 348 -7.68 13.05 36.29
C TRP A 348 -6.69 14.22 36.42
N THR A 349 -7.19 15.44 36.60
CA THR A 349 -6.36 16.64 36.79
C THR A 349 -5.84 16.82 38.21
N SER A 350 -6.31 16.01 39.17
CA SER A 350 -5.87 16.12 40.56
C SER A 350 -4.39 15.68 40.72
N PRO A 351 -3.60 16.42 41.52
CA PRO A 351 -2.21 16.04 41.79
C PRO A 351 -2.12 14.72 42.55
N GLU A 352 -3.10 14.41 43.41
CA GLU A 352 -3.18 13.17 44.16
C GLU A 352 -3.32 11.97 43.22
N PHE A 353 -4.27 12.03 42.27
CA PHE A 353 -4.46 10.95 41.29
C PHE A 353 -3.28 10.85 40.33
N SER A 354 -2.72 11.97 39.87
CA SER A 354 -1.58 11.98 38.95
C SER A 354 -0.36 11.26 39.54
N ALA A 355 -0.08 11.49 40.83
CA ALA A 355 1.01 10.81 41.53
C ALA A 355 0.76 9.30 41.67
N LEU A 356 -0.49 8.89 41.89
CA LEU A 356 -0.89 7.49 41.94
C LEU A 356 -0.79 6.81 40.58
N TYR A 357 -1.32 7.46 39.53
CA TYR A 357 -1.32 6.94 38.17
C TYR A 357 0.10 6.66 37.67
N ILE A 358 1.07 7.53 37.96
CA ILE A 358 2.48 7.36 37.55
C ILE A 358 3.14 6.17 38.29
N ARG A 359 2.75 5.92 39.54
CA ARG A 359 3.31 4.85 40.38
C ARG A 359 2.56 3.52 40.26
N ASN A 360 1.40 3.51 39.59
CA ASN A 360 0.59 2.34 39.43
C ASN A 360 1.11 1.46 38.29
N PHE A 361 1.44 0.21 38.64
CA PHE A 361 1.82 -0.82 37.68
C PHE A 361 0.92 -2.05 37.73
N GLU A 362 -0.02 -2.11 38.68
CA GLU A 362 -0.87 -3.28 38.93
C GLU A 362 -2.20 -3.16 38.18
N ILE A 363 -2.80 -1.97 38.12
CA ILE A 363 -4.11 -1.76 37.49
C ILE A 363 -3.95 -1.49 36.01
N ASP A 364 -4.75 -2.20 35.21
CA ASP A 364 -4.71 -2.11 33.76
C ASP A 364 -5.51 -0.92 33.24
N PHE A 365 -4.81 0.18 32.96
CA PHE A 365 -5.36 1.31 32.24
C PHE A 365 -5.33 1.06 30.73
N PRO A 366 -6.32 1.58 29.97
CA PRO A 366 -6.20 1.67 28.51
C PRO A 366 -4.88 2.31 28.11
N GLN A 367 -4.22 1.76 27.08
CA GLN A 367 -2.88 2.20 26.64
C GLN A 367 -2.79 3.72 26.38
N TYR A 368 -3.88 4.31 25.90
CA TYR A 368 -4.00 5.76 25.63
C TYR A 368 -4.92 6.48 26.63
N ALA A 369 -4.92 6.04 27.89
CA ALA A 369 -5.74 6.64 28.94
C ALA A 369 -5.66 8.19 29.00
N PRO A 370 -4.47 8.84 28.91
CA PRO A 370 -4.39 10.30 28.92
C PRO A 370 -5.15 10.97 27.76
N TYR A 371 -5.09 10.39 26.56
CA TYR A 371 -5.81 10.89 25.40
C TYR A 371 -7.32 10.78 25.61
N PHE A 372 -7.78 9.61 26.04
CA PHE A 372 -9.20 9.35 26.26
C PHE A 372 -9.79 10.17 27.41
N ALA A 373 -9.01 10.44 28.46
CA ALA A 373 -9.41 11.33 29.55
C ALA A 373 -9.60 12.77 29.07
N GLN A 374 -8.69 13.29 28.25
CA GLN A 374 -8.76 14.66 27.70
C GLN A 374 -9.89 14.82 26.67
N GLU A 375 -10.09 13.82 25.82
CA GLU A 375 -11.09 13.85 24.75
C GLU A 375 -12.49 13.37 25.18
N LEU A 376 -12.64 13.00 26.45
CA LEU A 376 -13.88 12.50 27.04
C LEU A 376 -15.09 13.41 26.74
N PRO A 377 -15.03 14.75 26.91
CA PRO A 377 -16.18 15.61 26.63
C PRO A 377 -16.64 15.54 25.17
N ARG A 378 -15.70 15.37 24.22
CA ARG A 378 -16.01 15.23 22.80
C ARG A 378 -16.64 13.88 22.49
N ILE A 379 -16.11 12.80 23.07
CA ILE A 379 -16.53 11.40 22.83
C ILE A 379 -17.92 11.11 23.42
N ALA A 380 -18.24 11.73 24.56
CA ALA A 380 -19.50 11.55 25.25
C ALA A 380 -20.70 12.19 24.52
N ASN A 381 -20.48 13.17 23.64
CA ASN A 381 -21.54 13.86 22.89
C ASN A 381 -22.46 12.91 22.09
N ALA A 382 -23.75 13.23 22.02
CA ALA A 382 -24.75 12.42 21.31
C ALA A 382 -24.53 12.37 19.78
N ASP A 383 -23.94 13.41 19.20
CA ASP A 383 -23.61 13.48 17.77
C ASP A 383 -22.15 13.14 17.47
N TYR A 384 -21.47 12.49 18.43
CA TYR A 384 -20.08 12.10 18.29
C TYR A 384 -19.86 11.15 17.10
N VAL A 385 -18.95 11.57 16.21
CA VAL A 385 -18.39 10.76 15.13
C VAL A 385 -16.93 10.49 15.46
N PRO A 386 -16.48 9.22 15.51
CA PRO A 386 -15.09 8.90 15.76
C PRO A 386 -14.15 9.56 14.76
N SER A 387 -13.11 10.20 15.30
CA SER A 387 -11.99 10.70 14.51
C SER A 387 -11.01 9.58 14.22
N GLU A 388 -10.16 9.77 13.22
CA GLU A 388 -9.07 8.84 12.91
C GLU A 388 -8.13 8.62 14.11
N ALA A 389 -7.88 9.69 14.86
CA ALA A 389 -7.10 9.68 16.08
C ALA A 389 -7.74 8.80 17.17
N ASP A 390 -9.07 8.76 17.26
CA ASP A 390 -9.78 7.88 18.19
C ASP A 390 -9.66 6.42 17.74
N ILE A 391 -9.92 6.16 16.45
CA ILE A 391 -9.92 4.81 15.86
C ILE A 391 -8.53 4.18 15.95
N MET A 392 -7.47 4.94 15.66
CA MET A 392 -6.08 4.47 15.74
C MET A 392 -5.69 4.04 17.16
N ARG A 393 -6.28 4.66 18.19
CA ARG A 393 -6.00 4.38 19.61
C ARG A 393 -6.90 3.31 20.21
N LEU A 394 -7.78 2.72 19.41
CA LEU A 394 -8.56 1.57 19.82
C LEU A 394 -7.69 0.33 19.87
N ASN A 395 -7.70 -0.33 21.01
CA ASN A 395 -7.05 -1.63 21.17
C ASN A 395 -7.97 -2.82 20.82
N GLN A 396 -9.19 -2.54 20.35
CA GLN A 396 -10.17 -3.57 20.06
C GLN A 396 -9.86 -4.26 18.74
N SER A 397 -9.15 -5.37 18.88
CA SER A 397 -8.90 -6.34 17.83
C SER A 397 -10.18 -7.13 17.55
N MET A 398 -10.89 -6.78 16.48
CA MET A 398 -11.87 -7.71 15.89
C MET A 398 -11.06 -8.93 15.42
N GLY A 399 -11.20 -10.05 16.14
CA GLY A 399 -10.41 -11.26 15.91
C GLY A 399 -10.51 -11.77 14.48
N GLY A 400 -9.52 -12.57 14.08
CA GLY A 400 -9.45 -13.13 12.73
C GLY A 400 -8.27 -12.59 11.92
N ILE A 401 -8.38 -12.67 10.60
CA ILE A 401 -7.33 -12.27 9.66
C ILE A 401 -7.86 -11.11 8.85
N LYS A 402 -7.13 -10.00 8.88
CA LYS A 402 -7.41 -8.85 8.03
C LYS A 402 -6.33 -8.74 6.97
N GLU A 403 -6.72 -8.49 5.73
CA GLU A 403 -5.81 -8.31 4.61
C GLU A 403 -5.80 -6.85 4.15
N LEU A 404 -4.65 -6.37 3.73
CA LEU A 404 -4.49 -5.06 3.13
C LEU A 404 -3.52 -5.15 1.94
N ARG A 405 -3.98 -4.71 0.76
CA ARG A 405 -3.15 -4.62 -0.45
C ARG A 405 -2.94 -3.18 -0.83
N PHE A 406 -1.69 -2.79 -1.07
CA PHE A 406 -1.34 -1.44 -1.46
C PHE A 406 -0.02 -1.40 -2.23
N SER A 407 0.14 -0.42 -3.10
CA SER A 407 1.41 -0.18 -3.79
C SER A 407 2.23 0.84 -3.02
N TRP A 408 3.35 0.39 -2.46
CA TRP A 408 4.34 1.21 -1.77
C TRP A 408 5.46 1.62 -2.73
N ASP A 409 5.15 2.60 -3.58
CA ASP A 409 5.96 3.06 -4.72
C ASP A 409 6.24 1.95 -5.76
N GLU A 410 7.36 1.25 -5.64
CA GLU A 410 7.76 0.16 -6.56
C GLU A 410 7.46 -1.24 -5.98
N LEU A 411 7.03 -1.31 -4.73
CA LEU A 411 6.69 -2.56 -4.05
C LEU A 411 5.17 -2.72 -4.01
N ASP A 412 4.66 -3.80 -4.60
CA ASP A 412 3.27 -4.21 -4.36
C ASP A 412 3.24 -5.03 -3.06
N VAL A 413 2.63 -4.48 -2.02
CA VAL A 413 2.63 -5.06 -0.67
C VAL A 413 1.29 -5.67 -0.35
N HIS A 414 1.33 -6.87 0.21
CA HIS A 414 0.17 -7.58 0.74
C HIS A 414 0.40 -7.92 2.20
N LEU A 415 -0.27 -7.18 3.07
CA LEU A 415 -0.12 -7.27 4.51
C LEU A 415 -1.26 -8.11 5.10
N PHE A 416 -0.89 -9.17 5.81
CA PHE A 416 -1.80 -10.00 6.60
C PHE A 416 -1.65 -9.62 8.07
N ASN A 417 -2.72 -9.16 8.71
CA ASN A 417 -2.76 -8.94 10.15
C ASN A 417 -3.48 -10.10 10.83
N ILE A 418 -2.74 -10.84 11.66
CA ILE A 418 -3.22 -12.04 12.33
C ILE A 418 -3.53 -11.68 13.79
N ASN A 419 -4.81 -11.67 14.11
CA ASN A 419 -5.31 -11.17 15.38
C ASN A 419 -6.04 -12.24 16.19
N GLY A 420 -5.67 -12.32 17.48
CA GLY A 420 -6.31 -13.18 18.47
C GLY A 420 -5.85 -14.65 18.43
N PHE A 421 -6.41 -15.43 19.36
CA PHE A 421 -6.23 -16.87 19.38
C PHE A 421 -6.93 -17.48 18.17
N ILE A 422 -6.17 -18.08 17.27
CA ILE A 422 -6.72 -18.84 16.15
C ILE A 422 -6.71 -20.31 16.53
N PRO A 423 -7.88 -20.96 16.67
CA PRO A 423 -7.93 -22.37 17.01
C PRO A 423 -7.17 -23.20 15.98
N ASP A 424 -6.44 -24.22 16.44
CA ASP A 424 -5.55 -25.02 15.60
C ASP A 424 -6.23 -25.61 14.37
N GLN A 425 -7.52 -25.98 14.50
CA GLN A 425 -8.35 -26.46 13.40
C GLN A 425 -8.53 -25.43 12.27
N PHE A 426 -8.63 -24.15 12.62
CA PHE A 426 -8.67 -23.06 11.64
C PHE A 426 -7.27 -22.84 11.07
N ARG A 427 -6.25 -22.77 11.93
CA ARG A 427 -4.85 -22.59 11.48
C ARG A 427 -4.48 -23.59 10.39
N LYS A 428 -4.79 -24.88 10.55
CA LYS A 428 -4.50 -25.91 9.53
C LYS A 428 -5.16 -25.64 8.16
N ARG A 429 -6.31 -24.96 8.10
CA ARG A 429 -7.04 -24.68 6.85
C ARG A 429 -6.46 -23.52 6.05
N TRP A 430 -6.01 -22.44 6.68
CA TRP A 430 -5.63 -21.20 5.98
C TRP A 430 -4.12 -20.90 6.04
N PHE A 431 -3.37 -21.51 6.97
CA PHE A 431 -1.96 -21.19 7.21
C PHE A 431 -1.04 -21.50 6.02
N HIS A 432 -1.51 -22.22 4.99
CA HIS A 432 -0.80 -22.38 3.72
C HIS A 432 -0.77 -21.10 2.88
N GLN A 433 -1.70 -20.17 3.08
CA GLN A 433 -1.74 -18.89 2.35
C GLN A 433 -0.57 -17.96 2.74
N LEU A 434 -0.03 -18.14 3.95
CA LEU A 434 1.14 -17.42 4.45
C LEU A 434 2.47 -17.99 3.94
N GLU A 435 2.46 -19.12 3.23
CA GLU A 435 3.68 -19.71 2.70
C GLU A 435 4.34 -18.79 1.66
N GLY A 436 5.67 -18.73 1.71
CA GLY A 436 6.45 -17.85 0.84
C GLY A 436 6.39 -16.37 1.21
N ALA A 437 5.86 -16.02 2.40
CA ALA A 437 5.94 -14.67 2.95
C ALA A 437 7.37 -14.13 2.88
N SER A 438 7.52 -12.88 2.43
CA SER A 438 8.84 -12.26 2.28
C SER A 438 9.42 -11.89 3.64
N SER A 439 8.57 -11.40 4.54
CA SER A 439 8.96 -11.08 5.92
C SER A 439 7.83 -11.32 6.90
N LEU A 440 8.19 -11.83 8.07
CA LEU A 440 7.39 -11.78 9.29
C LEU A 440 7.66 -10.45 9.99
N VAL A 441 6.63 -9.69 10.33
CA VAL A 441 6.71 -8.46 11.13
C VAL A 441 6.16 -8.78 12.50
N TYR A 442 7.04 -8.91 13.49
CA TYR A 442 6.69 -9.23 14.87
C TYR A 442 6.70 -7.97 15.72
N THR A 443 5.57 -7.59 16.29
CA THR A 443 5.42 -6.42 17.17
C THR A 443 5.37 -6.83 18.63
N VAL A 444 6.05 -6.08 19.48
CA VAL A 444 6.14 -6.33 20.93
C VAL A 444 6.00 -5.00 21.64
N ASP A 445 5.16 -4.96 22.68
CA ASP A 445 5.15 -3.86 23.62
C ASP A 445 6.21 -4.13 24.70
N VAL A 446 7.36 -3.45 24.61
CA VAL A 446 8.42 -3.66 25.59
C VAL A 446 8.10 -3.10 26.96
N SER A 447 7.08 -2.24 27.10
CA SER A 447 6.70 -1.62 28.37
C SER A 447 5.97 -2.57 29.33
N LEU A 448 5.63 -3.78 28.88
CA LEU A 448 4.94 -4.82 29.66
C LEU A 448 5.91 -5.73 30.45
N TYR A 449 7.21 -5.43 30.45
CA TYR A 449 8.22 -6.27 31.11
C TYR A 449 8.01 -6.44 32.62
N ASP A 450 7.33 -5.52 33.28
CA ASP A 450 7.04 -5.51 34.71
C ASP A 450 5.61 -5.92 35.03
N ARG A 451 4.81 -6.33 34.02
CA ARG A 451 3.45 -6.82 34.25
C ARG A 451 3.47 -8.27 34.70
N PRO A 452 2.98 -8.57 35.92
CA PRO A 452 2.85 -9.94 36.39
C PRO A 452 1.64 -10.65 35.75
N TYR A 453 1.66 -11.98 35.76
CA TYR A 453 0.44 -12.75 35.54
C TYR A 453 -0.46 -12.70 36.76
N LEU A 454 -1.76 -12.85 36.53
CA LEU A 454 -2.76 -12.91 37.58
C LEU A 454 -2.45 -14.13 38.50
N GLY A 455 -1.99 -13.88 39.72
CA GLY A 455 -1.57 -14.90 40.69
C GLY A 455 -0.06 -15.19 40.76
N HIS A 456 0.77 -14.66 39.85
CA HIS A 456 2.23 -14.84 39.86
C HIS A 456 2.95 -13.48 39.75
N SER A 457 3.37 -12.92 40.88
CA SER A 457 3.92 -11.55 40.98
C SER A 457 5.29 -11.32 40.33
N THR A 458 6.00 -12.39 39.95
CA THR A 458 7.38 -12.31 39.41
C THR A 458 7.50 -12.72 37.95
N GLU A 459 6.46 -13.30 37.35
CA GLU A 459 6.49 -13.74 35.96
C GLU A 459 5.99 -12.63 35.04
N SER A 460 6.89 -12.15 34.18
CA SER A 460 6.61 -11.06 33.23
C SER A 460 5.78 -11.55 32.04
N GLN A 461 4.78 -10.77 31.63
CA GLN A 461 4.03 -10.99 30.39
C GLN A 461 4.92 -10.99 29.13
N LEU A 462 6.10 -10.35 29.18
CA LEU A 462 7.07 -10.36 28.09
C LEU A 462 7.63 -11.78 27.81
N LEU A 463 7.51 -12.71 28.77
CA LEU A 463 7.88 -14.12 28.57
C LEU A 463 6.98 -14.81 27.53
N ASP A 464 5.67 -14.51 27.51
CA ASP A 464 4.76 -15.02 26.47
C ASP A 464 5.10 -14.49 25.09
N ASP A 465 5.60 -13.25 25.00
CA ASP A 465 6.08 -12.70 23.74
C ASP A 465 7.29 -13.47 23.21
N PHE A 466 8.22 -13.87 24.08
CA PHE A 466 9.35 -14.73 23.68
C PHE A 466 8.88 -16.12 23.23
N ALA A 467 7.97 -16.75 23.97
CA ALA A 467 7.44 -18.07 23.64
C ALA A 467 6.64 -18.05 22.33
N THR A 468 5.80 -17.02 22.14
CA THR A 468 5.02 -16.84 20.92
C THR A 468 5.93 -16.57 19.73
N PHE A 469 6.95 -15.72 19.90
CA PHE A 469 7.97 -15.51 18.88
C PHE A 469 8.69 -16.81 18.50
N GLU A 470 9.07 -17.66 19.47
CA GLU A 470 9.67 -18.96 19.20
C GLU A 470 8.80 -19.82 18.29
N SER A 471 7.50 -19.90 18.59
CA SER A 471 6.54 -20.68 17.81
C SER A 471 6.44 -20.21 16.35
N TRP A 472 6.49 -18.90 16.11
CA TRP A 472 6.44 -18.35 14.75
C TRP A 472 7.74 -18.58 13.99
N VAL A 473 8.88 -18.34 14.63
CA VAL A 473 10.21 -18.45 14.00
C VAL A 473 10.63 -19.89 13.75
N SER A 474 10.21 -20.81 14.63
CA SER A 474 10.49 -22.24 14.51
C SER A 474 9.64 -22.91 13.43
N SER A 475 8.58 -22.25 12.94
CA SER A 475 7.70 -22.81 11.92
C SER A 475 8.42 -23.01 10.58
N PRO A 476 8.35 -24.20 9.97
CA PRO A 476 9.02 -24.48 8.69
C PRO A 476 8.49 -23.61 7.55
N LYS A 477 7.26 -23.08 7.67
CA LYS A 477 6.63 -22.24 6.66
C LYS A 477 7.32 -20.88 6.47
N PHE A 478 8.06 -20.43 7.48
CA PHE A 478 8.80 -19.17 7.47
C PHE A 478 10.31 -19.37 7.37
N ALA A 479 10.78 -20.58 7.05
CA ALA A 479 12.22 -20.89 6.98
C ALA A 479 13.00 -20.01 5.98
N ASN A 480 12.33 -19.52 4.94
CA ASN A 480 12.93 -18.63 3.93
C ASN A 480 12.54 -17.16 4.11
N SER A 481 11.82 -16.82 5.19
CA SER A 481 11.35 -15.47 5.48
C SER A 481 12.37 -14.71 6.32
N SER A 482 12.41 -13.38 6.15
CA SER A 482 13.11 -12.50 7.08
C SER A 482 12.22 -12.12 8.26
N ILE A 483 12.82 -11.69 9.37
CA ILE A 483 12.08 -11.20 10.54
C ILE A 483 12.34 -9.71 10.68
N ILE A 484 11.27 -8.94 10.79
CA ILE A 484 11.29 -7.54 11.20
C ILE A 484 10.70 -7.51 12.61
N LEU A 485 11.52 -7.14 13.60
CA LEU A 485 11.11 -7.05 15.00
C LEU A 485 10.86 -5.59 15.34
N LEU A 486 9.63 -5.25 15.72
CA LEU A 486 9.21 -3.93 16.13
C LEU A 486 9.00 -3.91 17.65
N LEU A 487 9.89 -3.21 18.35
CA LEU A 487 9.87 -3.04 19.80
C LEU A 487 9.20 -1.69 20.09
N ASN A 488 7.90 -1.72 20.36
CA ASN A 488 7.04 -0.56 20.54
C ASN A 488 7.04 -0.06 22.00
N ASN A 489 6.54 1.16 22.21
CA ASN A 489 6.45 1.86 23.50
C ASN A 489 7.82 2.04 24.18
N PHE A 490 8.83 2.31 23.36
CA PHE A 490 10.20 2.50 23.82
C PHE A 490 10.35 3.67 24.80
N THR A 491 9.68 4.80 24.57
CA THR A 491 9.74 5.95 25.50
C THR A 491 9.19 5.56 26.87
N ARG A 492 8.05 4.87 26.91
CA ARG A 492 7.44 4.37 28.15
C ARG A 492 8.34 3.35 28.85
N PHE A 493 8.95 2.44 28.10
CA PHE A 493 9.92 1.48 28.64
C PHE A 493 11.09 2.18 29.35
N ARG A 494 11.68 3.21 28.72
CA ARG A 494 12.80 3.98 29.27
C ARG A 494 12.43 4.72 30.55
N GLU A 495 11.27 5.34 30.60
CA GLU A 495 10.79 6.05 31.78
C GLU A 495 10.52 5.10 32.95
N LYS A 496 9.89 3.95 32.68
CA LYS A 496 9.58 2.94 33.69
C LYS A 496 10.82 2.29 34.30
N LEU A 497 11.89 2.14 33.52
CA LEU A 497 13.13 1.48 33.96
C LEU A 497 13.75 2.15 35.21
N GLN A 498 13.47 3.43 35.44
CA GLN A 498 13.94 4.20 36.60
C GLN A 498 13.25 3.79 37.91
N TYR A 499 11.99 3.35 37.83
CA TYR A 499 11.16 3.02 38.98
C TYR A 499 10.96 1.52 39.18
N SER A 500 11.02 0.75 38.07
CA SER A 500 10.83 -0.69 38.04
C SER A 500 12.04 -1.35 37.33
N PRO A 501 13.09 -1.72 38.07
CA PRO A 501 14.29 -2.28 37.46
C PRO A 501 14.02 -3.62 36.76
N LEU A 502 14.53 -3.78 35.53
CA LEU A 502 14.36 -5.01 34.75
C LEU A 502 14.91 -6.27 35.47
N ALA A 503 15.92 -6.10 36.32
CA ALA A 503 16.55 -7.20 37.08
C ALA A 503 15.59 -7.88 38.08
N THR A 504 14.52 -7.20 38.49
CA THR A 504 13.49 -7.77 39.39
C THR A 504 12.71 -8.89 38.71
N PHE A 505 12.45 -8.77 37.40
CA PHE A 505 11.65 -9.72 36.62
C PHE A 505 12.51 -10.69 35.81
N PHE A 506 13.76 -10.32 35.53
CA PHE A 506 14.72 -11.13 34.77
C PHE A 506 15.99 -11.34 35.61
N PRO A 507 16.08 -12.41 36.40
CA PRO A 507 17.20 -12.65 37.32
C PRO A 507 18.56 -12.84 36.62
N ASP A 508 18.54 -13.24 35.35
CA ASP A 508 19.69 -13.43 34.47
C ASP A 508 20.17 -12.12 33.81
N TYR A 509 19.40 -11.04 33.94
CA TYR A 509 19.82 -9.71 33.54
C TYR A 509 20.83 -9.13 34.54
N ARG A 510 21.87 -8.48 34.01
CA ARG A 510 22.86 -7.72 34.77
C ARG A 510 22.88 -6.29 34.21
N PRO A 511 22.52 -5.27 35.00
CA PRO A 511 22.52 -3.90 34.51
C PRO A 511 23.95 -3.44 34.22
N GLY A 512 24.14 -2.75 33.10
CA GLY A 512 25.42 -2.10 32.80
C GLY A 512 25.66 -0.91 33.71
N GLU A 513 26.86 -0.79 34.27
CA GLU A 513 27.20 0.24 35.26
C GLU A 513 27.12 1.68 34.72
N SER A 514 27.40 1.88 33.42
CA SER A 514 27.43 3.21 32.79
C SER A 514 26.19 3.56 31.97
N ASP A 515 25.45 2.55 31.48
CA ASP A 515 24.27 2.73 30.63
C ASP A 515 23.23 1.61 30.86
N PRO A 516 22.32 1.79 31.83
CA PRO A 516 21.29 0.81 32.13
C PRO A 516 20.26 0.66 31.00
N GLU A 517 20.07 1.69 30.16
CA GLU A 517 19.12 1.64 29.04
C GLU A 517 19.66 0.76 27.92
N THR A 518 20.89 1.01 27.46
CA THR A 518 21.49 0.23 26.38
C THR A 518 21.69 -1.23 26.78
N SER A 519 22.09 -1.50 28.02
CA SER A 519 22.21 -2.87 28.53
C SER A 519 20.86 -3.60 28.55
N ALA A 520 19.78 -2.93 28.99
CA ALA A 520 18.42 -3.50 28.97
C ALA A 520 17.94 -3.80 27.54
N ARG A 521 18.19 -2.88 26.60
CA ARG A 521 17.85 -3.06 25.18
C ARG A 521 18.59 -4.22 24.55
N GLN A 522 19.89 -4.32 24.81
CA GLN A 522 20.72 -5.43 24.33
C GLN A 522 20.27 -6.76 24.91
N TYR A 523 19.90 -6.78 26.19
CA TYR A 523 19.37 -7.97 26.85
C TYR A 523 18.09 -8.47 26.17
N ILE A 524 17.08 -7.61 25.99
CA ILE A 524 15.81 -7.99 25.33
C ILE A 524 16.06 -8.49 23.90
N LEU A 525 16.90 -7.78 23.14
CA LEU A 525 17.27 -8.20 21.77
C LEU A 525 18.01 -9.53 21.74
N ARG A 526 18.88 -9.78 22.73
CA ARG A 526 19.62 -11.04 22.86
C ARG A 526 18.65 -12.19 23.11
N ARG A 527 17.68 -12.02 24.02
CA ARG A 527 16.64 -13.04 24.29
C ARG A 527 15.87 -13.42 23.03
N PHE A 528 15.41 -12.45 22.23
CA PHE A 528 14.77 -12.75 20.93
C PHE A 528 15.70 -13.49 19.95
N LYS A 529 17.00 -13.17 19.94
CA LYS A 529 17.98 -13.85 19.08
C LYS A 529 18.27 -15.29 19.53
N GLU A 530 18.35 -15.53 20.83
CA GLU A 530 18.57 -16.87 21.41
C GLU A 530 17.44 -17.84 21.03
N VAL A 531 16.21 -17.33 21.02
CA VAL A 531 15.01 -18.09 20.64
C VAL A 531 14.96 -18.41 19.14
N ASN A 532 15.67 -17.65 18.29
CA ASN A 532 15.73 -17.88 16.85
C ASN A 532 16.70 -19.01 16.46
N ARG A 533 16.30 -20.26 16.73
CA ARG A 533 17.08 -21.47 16.41
C ARG A 533 17.36 -21.64 14.91
N ASN A 534 16.45 -21.15 14.07
CA ASN A 534 16.55 -21.23 12.60
C ASN A 534 17.49 -20.18 11.99
N GLN A 535 18.13 -19.34 12.81
CA GLN A 535 19.08 -18.29 12.39
C GLN A 535 18.55 -17.38 11.28
N LEU A 536 17.24 -17.13 11.28
CA LEU A 536 16.61 -16.21 10.33
C LEU A 536 17.18 -14.80 10.51
N SER A 537 17.29 -14.02 9.42
CA SER A 537 17.79 -12.65 9.52
C SER A 537 16.78 -11.75 10.23
N ILE A 538 17.17 -11.22 11.40
CA ILE A 538 16.36 -10.30 12.23
C ILE A 538 16.79 -8.86 11.98
N TYR A 539 15.81 -8.00 11.65
CA TYR A 539 15.93 -6.55 11.57
C TYR A 539 15.11 -5.92 12.69
N SER A 540 15.75 -5.38 13.73
CA SER A 540 15.07 -4.83 14.89
C SER A 540 14.95 -3.31 14.83
N PHE A 541 13.78 -2.77 15.18
CA PHE A 541 13.50 -1.35 15.30
C PHE A 541 12.90 -1.04 16.67
N TRP A 542 13.45 -0.04 17.35
CA TRP A 542 12.87 0.53 18.57
C TRP A 542 12.04 1.74 18.18
N VAL A 543 10.75 1.72 18.51
CA VAL A 543 9.77 2.67 17.98
C VAL A 543 8.77 3.08 19.05
N ASP A 544 8.17 4.25 18.84
CA ASP A 544 6.95 4.68 19.50
C ASP A 544 5.92 4.92 18.40
N LEU A 545 5.06 3.93 18.15
CA LEU A 545 4.08 3.99 17.04
C LEU A 545 3.04 5.11 17.20
N ASP A 546 2.98 5.72 18.38
CA ASP A 546 1.95 6.66 18.79
C ASP A 546 2.27 8.11 18.41
N MET A 547 3.53 8.38 18.07
CA MET A 547 4.00 9.71 17.73
C MET A 547 3.64 10.05 16.28
N SER A 548 3.24 11.30 16.03
CA SER A 548 2.67 11.79 14.78
C SER A 548 3.58 11.72 13.54
N GLU A 549 4.80 11.18 13.66
CA GLU A 549 5.83 11.17 12.61
C GLU A 549 6.51 9.80 12.40
N ASN A 550 5.73 8.74 12.22
CA ASN A 550 6.26 7.41 11.84
C ASN A 550 6.79 7.32 10.40
N GLN A 551 6.89 8.44 9.68
CA GLN A 551 7.43 8.47 8.31
C GLN A 551 8.85 7.89 8.25
N HIS A 552 9.68 8.17 9.26
CA HIS A 552 11.03 7.64 9.36
C HIS A 552 11.06 6.12 9.55
N LEU A 553 10.17 5.59 10.39
CA LEU A 553 9.99 4.16 10.58
C LEU A 553 9.59 3.49 9.26
N TYR A 554 8.59 4.04 8.58
CA TYR A 554 8.09 3.49 7.33
C TYR A 554 9.12 3.58 6.19
N ALA A 555 9.88 4.67 6.10
CA ALA A 555 11.00 4.77 5.17
C ALA A 555 12.09 3.71 5.45
N ALA A 556 12.42 3.47 6.73
CA ALA A 556 13.40 2.45 7.13
C ALA A 556 12.90 1.02 6.85
N LEU A 557 11.61 0.76 7.13
CA LEU A 557 10.95 -0.50 6.81
C LEU A 557 10.96 -0.75 5.31
N LYS A 558 10.56 0.24 4.50
CA LYS A 558 10.59 0.14 3.04
C LYS A 558 11.99 -0.21 2.53
N LYS A 559 13.02 0.48 3.01
CA LYS A 559 14.42 0.20 2.62
C LYS A 559 14.85 -1.22 3.01
N THR A 560 14.39 -1.71 4.15
CA THR A 560 14.67 -3.07 4.62
C THR A 560 13.96 -4.11 3.76
N LEU A 561 12.69 -3.88 3.42
CA LEU A 561 11.93 -4.73 2.51
C LEU A 561 12.54 -4.79 1.11
N GLN A 562 12.98 -3.65 0.57
CA GLN A 562 13.71 -3.63 -0.71
C GLN A 562 14.99 -4.48 -0.66
N ARG A 563 15.75 -4.41 0.43
CA ARG A 563 16.95 -5.24 0.64
C ARG A 563 16.61 -6.73 0.73
N ILE A 564 15.54 -7.08 1.44
CA ILE A 564 15.04 -8.46 1.55
C ILE A 564 14.65 -8.99 0.17
N GLN A 565 13.89 -8.21 -0.60
CA GLN A 565 13.48 -8.57 -1.97
C GLN A 565 14.68 -8.74 -2.91
N GLN A 566 15.64 -7.82 -2.89
CA GLN A 566 16.86 -7.92 -3.69
C GLN A 566 17.68 -9.16 -3.34
N ARG A 567 17.79 -9.50 -2.05
CA ARG A 567 18.47 -10.71 -1.59
C ARG A 567 17.75 -11.97 -2.08
N LYS A 568 16.41 -11.99 -2.01
CA LYS A 568 15.59 -13.10 -2.47
C LYS A 568 15.72 -13.30 -3.99
N ALA A 569 15.57 -12.23 -4.77
CA ALA A 569 15.76 -12.28 -6.22
C ALA A 569 17.17 -12.75 -6.62
N ARG A 570 18.22 -12.31 -5.90
CA ARG A 570 19.59 -12.78 -6.14
C ARG A 570 19.75 -14.27 -5.86
N ASN A 571 19.15 -14.78 -4.79
CA ASN A 571 19.19 -16.20 -4.45
C ASN A 571 18.41 -17.06 -5.46
N GLU A 572 17.27 -16.57 -5.96
CA GLU A 572 16.48 -17.26 -7.00
C GLU A 572 17.28 -17.37 -8.32
N VAL A 573 17.88 -16.27 -8.78
CA VAL A 573 18.75 -16.27 -9.98
C VAL A 573 19.96 -17.19 -9.81
N TRP A 574 20.57 -17.20 -8.62
CA TRP A 574 21.69 -18.09 -8.31
C TRP A 574 21.27 -19.56 -8.37
N ASN A 575 20.12 -19.91 -7.80
CA ASN A 575 19.60 -21.28 -7.80
C ASN A 575 19.19 -21.74 -9.20
N GLU A 576 18.60 -20.87 -10.02
CA GLU A 576 18.31 -21.16 -11.44
C GLU A 576 19.61 -21.33 -12.27
N SER A 577 20.64 -20.53 -11.96
CA SER A 577 21.95 -20.65 -12.61
C SER A 577 22.63 -21.98 -12.23
N MET A 578 22.58 -22.39 -10.96
CA MET A 578 23.12 -23.69 -10.51
C MET A 578 22.34 -24.87 -11.07
N SER A 579 21.01 -24.80 -11.16
CA SER A 579 20.19 -25.87 -11.75
C SER A 579 20.44 -26.01 -13.26
N SER A 580 20.67 -24.90 -13.97
CA SER A 580 21.07 -24.92 -15.38
C SER A 580 22.51 -25.41 -15.62
N MET A 581 23.44 -25.19 -14.67
CA MET A 581 24.78 -25.81 -14.69
C MET A 581 24.75 -27.30 -14.35
N GLY A 582 23.88 -27.73 -13.42
CA GLY A 582 23.66 -29.14 -13.10
C GLY A 582 23.01 -29.94 -14.23
N SER A 583 22.14 -29.32 -15.04
CA SER A 583 21.60 -29.96 -16.25
C SER A 583 22.64 -30.05 -17.37
N ARG A 584 23.59 -29.08 -17.45
CA ARG A 584 24.75 -29.14 -18.35
C ARG A 584 25.80 -30.17 -17.95
N SER A 585 25.94 -30.53 -16.66
CA SER A 585 26.86 -31.60 -16.26
C SER A 585 26.29 -33.00 -16.48
N ARG A 586 24.95 -33.16 -16.46
CA ARG A 586 24.29 -34.41 -16.85
C ARG A 586 24.24 -34.66 -18.36
N SER A 587 24.35 -33.63 -19.20
CA SER A 587 24.49 -33.81 -20.65
C SER A 587 25.93 -34.07 -21.12
N ALA A 588 26.93 -33.90 -20.26
CA ALA A 588 28.35 -34.13 -20.58
C ALA A 588 28.83 -35.58 -20.35
N SER A 589 28.03 -36.43 -19.69
CA SER A 589 28.34 -37.87 -19.51
C SER A 589 27.68 -38.79 -20.56
N GLY A 590 26.92 -38.24 -21.51
CA GLY A 590 26.25 -38.99 -22.58
C GLY A 590 27.00 -39.05 -23.92
N LEU A 591 28.22 -38.49 -24.01
CA LEU A 591 28.93 -38.30 -25.29
C LEU A 591 30.24 -39.10 -25.45
N THR A 592 30.49 -40.10 -24.60
CA THR A 592 31.68 -40.98 -24.72
C THR A 592 31.40 -42.41 -25.19
N SER A 593 30.20 -42.74 -25.69
CA SER A 593 29.89 -44.10 -26.19
C SER A 593 29.79 -44.26 -27.71
N MET A 594 30.11 -43.25 -28.52
CA MET A 594 30.00 -43.35 -29.98
C MET A 594 31.35 -43.30 -30.72
N LEU A 595 32.26 -44.22 -30.41
CA LEU A 595 33.38 -44.54 -31.31
C LEU A 595 33.76 -46.03 -31.16
N SER A 596 33.20 -46.89 -32.02
CA SER A 596 33.89 -48.07 -32.61
C SER A 596 33.00 -48.73 -33.68
N PRO A 597 33.56 -49.13 -34.84
CA PRO A 597 32.78 -49.54 -36.00
C PRO A 597 32.41 -51.03 -35.99
N SER A 598 31.30 -51.30 -36.67
CA SER A 598 30.72 -52.59 -36.99
C SER A 598 31.67 -53.54 -37.74
N ARG A 599 31.77 -54.79 -37.26
CA ARG A 599 32.03 -55.97 -38.10
C ARG A 599 31.09 -57.10 -37.69
N SER A 600 30.29 -57.52 -38.66
CA SER A 600 29.49 -58.73 -38.66
C SER A 600 30.38 -59.97 -38.75
N PHE A 601 30.05 -61.03 -38.01
CA PHE A 601 30.18 -62.43 -38.46
C PHE A 601 29.31 -63.36 -37.61
N SER A 602 28.99 -64.48 -38.22
CA SER A 602 27.89 -65.43 -38.00
C SER A 602 28.01 -66.41 -36.82
N ASN A 603 26.85 -66.99 -36.49
CA ASN A 603 26.54 -68.42 -36.35
C ASN A 603 26.23 -69.03 -34.95
N LYS A 604 25.04 -69.66 -34.92
CA LYS A 604 24.65 -70.96 -34.32
C LYS A 604 24.40 -71.12 -32.80
N ARG A 605 23.10 -71.36 -32.52
CA ARG A 605 22.47 -72.53 -31.86
C ARG A 605 23.03 -73.09 -30.54
N ALA A 606 22.09 -73.19 -29.58
CA ALA A 606 21.78 -74.27 -28.61
C ALA A 606 21.54 -73.59 -27.24
N GLY A 607 20.46 -73.80 -26.48
CA GLY A 607 19.52 -74.90 -26.37
C GLY A 607 19.41 -75.22 -24.87
N THR A 608 18.18 -75.34 -24.35
CA THR A 608 17.77 -76.07 -23.12
C THR A 608 18.25 -75.48 -21.77
N ASP A 609 17.52 -75.49 -20.65
CA ASP A 609 16.18 -75.97 -20.32
C ASP A 609 15.77 -75.47 -18.92
N SER A 610 14.47 -75.59 -18.62
CA SER A 610 13.82 -75.82 -17.31
C SER A 610 13.94 -74.73 -16.21
N SER A 611 12.84 -74.05 -15.87
CA SER A 611 11.83 -74.41 -14.84
C SER A 611 12.10 -73.71 -13.50
N ARG A 612 11.34 -72.67 -13.13
CA ARG A 612 10.03 -72.68 -12.42
C ARG A 612 10.12 -73.16 -10.96
N VAL A 613 9.28 -72.49 -10.15
CA VAL A 613 8.73 -72.85 -8.82
C VAL A 613 9.45 -72.16 -7.65
N ILE A 614 8.94 -71.00 -7.20
CA ILE A 614 7.94 -70.77 -6.12
C ILE A 614 8.54 -70.92 -4.71
N SER A 615 8.44 -69.80 -3.97
CA SER A 615 8.30 -69.49 -2.53
C SER A 615 7.92 -70.66 -1.58
N PRO A 616 7.89 -70.55 -0.22
CA PRO A 616 7.71 -69.32 0.58
C PRO A 616 8.32 -69.29 2.03
N VAL A 617 8.12 -68.14 2.71
CA VAL A 617 7.80 -67.93 4.15
C VAL A 617 8.70 -68.54 5.24
N GLN A 618 9.22 -67.69 6.14
CA GLN A 618 8.93 -67.77 7.58
C GLN A 618 9.38 -66.52 8.37
N SER A 619 8.57 -66.25 9.39
CA SER A 619 8.57 -65.15 10.37
C SER A 619 9.30 -65.53 11.67
N ASP A 620 9.31 -64.57 12.60
CA ASP A 620 9.80 -64.61 14.00
C ASP A 620 11.31 -64.48 14.15
N GLY A 621 11.85 -63.65 15.05
CA GLY A 621 11.32 -62.90 16.18
C GLY A 621 12.50 -62.65 17.14
N THR A 622 12.28 -61.84 18.19
CA THR A 622 13.17 -61.61 19.37
C THR A 622 14.50 -60.87 19.14
N GLU A 623 15.06 -60.09 20.06
CA GLU A 623 14.68 -59.32 21.26
C GLU A 623 16.04 -58.75 21.78
N LYS A 624 16.05 -57.56 22.38
CA LYS A 624 17.13 -56.99 23.25
C LYS A 624 18.47 -56.66 22.54
N SER A 625 19.15 -55.54 22.79
CA SER A 625 19.20 -54.59 23.91
C SER A 625 19.34 -53.14 23.43
#